data_AF-A0A8A2VBS3-F1
#
_entry.id   AF-A0A8A2VBS3-F1
#
_cell.length_a   1.000
_cell.length_b   1.000
_cell.length_c   1.000
_cell.angle_alpha   90.00
_cell.angle_beta   90.00
_cell.angle_gamma   90.00
#
_symmetry.space_group_name_H-M   'P 1'
#
loop_
_entity.id
_entity.type
_entity.pdbx_description
1 polymer ?
#
loop_
_entity_poly.entity_id
_entity_poly.type
_entity_poly.pdbx_seq_one_letter_code
_entity_poly.pdbx_strand_id
1 'polypeptide(L)'
;MSDRDQFNVRIDESVAKRFRSFVQDHRGDRRGALGKETENALREYMDNDQAARIEANLDILLDEIQEVKALLDQESSVHTQTSPASDRPPETIQKLEEIFSRIQDQATNGESVKEEHVERAIKHVAGANPQTLRRYKSELKAEGHAFEDPGEPPLWYLKEEILFNRLVRTRNTDEVLSQYPNEVKKSFDDWLESNQEIWAGDNE
;
A
#
# COMPACT_ATOMS: atom_id res chain seq x y z
N MET A 1 -24.92 -9.78 -44.40
CA MET A 1 -24.72 -8.33 -44.19
C MET A 1 -26.09 -7.69 -44.04
N SER A 2 -26.75 -7.81 -42.90
CA SER A 2 -28.20 -7.52 -42.83
C SER A 2 -28.67 -6.77 -41.58
N ASP A 3 -27.76 -6.15 -40.81
CA ASP A 3 -28.16 -5.41 -39.61
C ASP A 3 -27.35 -4.11 -39.51
N ARG A 4 -27.62 -3.19 -40.44
CA ARG A 4 -26.99 -1.86 -40.52
C ARG A 4 -28.04 -0.84 -40.90
N ASP A 5 -28.16 0.19 -40.08
CA ASP A 5 -29.09 1.29 -40.34
C ASP A 5 -28.49 2.29 -41.33
N GLN A 6 -29.34 2.77 -42.26
CA GLN A 6 -28.95 3.83 -43.18
C GLN A 6 -29.11 5.19 -42.50
N PHE A 7 -28.00 5.90 -42.37
CA PHE A 7 -27.95 7.27 -41.83
C PHE A 7 -27.65 8.28 -42.95
N ASN A 8 -28.51 9.28 -43.12
CA ASN A 8 -28.39 10.29 -44.18
C ASN A 8 -28.06 11.66 -43.56
N VAL A 9 -26.96 12.28 -44.00
CA VAL A 9 -26.52 13.62 -43.56
C VAL A 9 -26.13 14.45 -44.77
N ARG A 10 -26.36 15.77 -44.71
CA ARG A 10 -25.87 16.72 -45.71
C ARG A 10 -24.44 17.13 -45.36
N ILE A 11 -23.52 16.89 -46.29
CA ILE A 11 -22.10 17.24 -46.16
C ILE A 11 -21.77 18.15 -47.34
N ASP A 12 -20.88 19.12 -47.11
CA ASP A 12 -20.35 19.96 -48.17
C ASP A 12 -19.78 19.11 -49.33
N GLU A 13 -20.07 19.53 -50.56
CA GLU A 13 -19.71 18.76 -51.75
C GLU A 13 -18.20 18.60 -51.90
N SER A 14 -17.42 19.63 -51.57
CA SER A 14 -15.97 19.61 -51.68
C SER A 14 -15.34 18.63 -50.68
N VAL A 15 -15.90 18.57 -49.47
CA VAL A 15 -15.49 17.63 -48.41
C VAL A 15 -15.84 16.20 -48.80
N ALA A 16 -17.07 15.97 -49.29
CA ALA A 16 -17.51 14.65 -49.74
C ALA A 16 -16.66 14.12 -50.90
N LYS A 17 -16.27 14.98 -51.85
CA LYS A 17 -15.37 14.61 -52.94
C LYS A 17 -13.98 14.24 -52.43
N ARG A 18 -13.38 15.09 -51.59
CA ARG A 18 -12.05 14.82 -51.00
C ARG A 18 -12.03 13.50 -50.23
N PHE A 19 -13.04 13.24 -49.42
CA PHE A 19 -13.12 11.99 -48.65
C PHE A 19 -13.25 10.75 -49.54
N ARG A 20 -14.08 10.81 -50.59
CA ARG A 20 -14.20 9.70 -51.56
C ARG A 20 -12.88 9.41 -52.27
N SER A 21 -12.20 10.45 -52.75
CA SER A 21 -10.88 10.30 -53.38
C SER A 21 -9.87 9.69 -52.41
N PHE A 22 -9.80 10.17 -51.18
CA PHE A 22 -8.93 9.64 -50.14
C PHE A 22 -9.15 8.14 -49.90
N VAL A 23 -10.41 7.72 -49.76
CA VAL A 23 -10.76 6.30 -49.54
C VAL A 23 -10.41 5.45 -50.76
N GLN A 24 -10.67 5.96 -51.97
CA GLN A 24 -10.35 5.27 -53.22
C GLN A 24 -8.84 5.09 -53.39
N ASP A 25 -8.04 6.10 -53.08
CA ASP A 25 -6.58 6.03 -53.15
C ASP A 25 -5.99 5.02 -52.14
N HIS A 26 -6.56 4.95 -50.93
CA HIS A 26 -6.03 4.10 -49.85
C HIS A 26 -6.54 2.64 -49.87
N ARG A 27 -7.76 2.40 -50.35
CA ARG A 27 -8.41 1.08 -50.29
C ARG A 27 -8.73 0.49 -51.67
N GLY A 28 -8.50 1.26 -52.74
CA GLY A 28 -8.90 0.92 -54.10
C GLY A 28 -10.42 0.94 -54.28
N ASP A 29 -10.88 0.46 -55.43
CA ASP A 29 -12.30 0.48 -55.83
C ASP A 29 -13.12 -0.70 -55.26
N ARG A 30 -12.87 -1.04 -53.99
CA ARG A 30 -13.53 -2.19 -53.35
C ARG A 30 -14.96 -1.84 -52.95
N ARG A 31 -15.91 -2.70 -53.34
CA ARG A 31 -17.33 -2.55 -52.99
C ARG A 31 -17.50 -2.46 -51.46
N GLY A 32 -18.10 -1.36 -51.01
CA GLY A 32 -18.38 -1.11 -49.59
C GLY A 32 -17.25 -0.46 -48.79
N ALA A 33 -16.09 -0.16 -49.40
CA ALA A 33 -14.98 0.50 -48.71
C ALA A 33 -15.37 1.87 -48.15
N LEU A 34 -16.11 2.66 -48.93
CA LEU A 34 -16.59 3.98 -48.50
C LEU A 34 -17.43 3.90 -47.23
N GLY A 35 -18.39 2.96 -47.16
CA GLY A 35 -19.22 2.81 -45.97
C GLY A 35 -18.43 2.39 -44.73
N LYS A 36 -17.42 1.54 -44.89
CA LYS A 36 -16.55 1.09 -43.79
C LYS A 36 -15.66 2.21 -43.27
N GLU A 37 -15.08 3.03 -44.15
CA GLU A 37 -14.26 4.16 -43.72
C GLU A 37 -15.09 5.31 -43.14
N THR A 38 -16.33 5.52 -43.61
CA THR A 38 -17.26 6.44 -42.94
C THR A 38 -17.56 5.97 -41.52
N GLU A 39 -17.82 4.67 -41.31
CA GLU A 39 -18.04 4.09 -39.99
C GLU A 39 -16.82 4.25 -39.08
N ASN A 40 -15.62 4.02 -39.60
CA ASN A 40 -14.37 4.23 -38.87
C ASN A 40 -14.16 5.69 -38.49
N ALA A 41 -14.39 6.63 -39.42
CA ALA A 41 -14.25 8.06 -39.14
C ALA A 41 -15.25 8.54 -38.08
N LEU A 42 -16.48 8.02 -38.10
CA LEU A 42 -17.48 8.31 -37.05
C LEU A 42 -17.06 7.71 -35.70
N ARG A 43 -16.55 6.47 -35.69
CA ARG A 43 -16.03 5.83 -34.49
C ARG A 43 -14.85 6.61 -33.91
N GLU A 44 -13.89 6.98 -34.75
CA GLU A 44 -12.73 7.79 -34.38
C GLU A 44 -13.14 9.18 -33.90
N TYR A 45 -14.15 9.81 -34.51
CA TYR A 45 -14.68 11.08 -34.03
C TYR A 45 -15.32 10.96 -32.63
N MET A 46 -16.08 9.88 -32.38
CA MET A 46 -16.65 9.60 -31.05
C MET A 46 -15.57 9.22 -30.02
N ASP A 47 -14.56 8.46 -30.44
CA ASP A 47 -13.46 7.97 -29.61
C ASP A 47 -12.41 9.06 -29.38
N ASN A 48 -12.31 10.09 -30.22
CA ASN A 48 -11.35 11.20 -30.06
C ASN A 48 -11.63 12.02 -28.79
N ASP A 49 -12.87 12.08 -28.31
CA ASP A 49 -13.17 12.63 -26.98
C ASP A 49 -12.64 11.70 -25.87
N GLN A 50 -12.60 10.39 -26.09
CA GLN A 50 -12.06 9.44 -25.12
C GLN A 50 -10.52 9.43 -25.12
N ALA A 51 -9.89 9.46 -26.30
CA ALA A 51 -8.44 9.52 -26.44
C ALA A 51 -7.90 10.85 -25.91
N ALA A 52 -8.51 11.99 -26.28
CA ALA A 52 -8.10 13.29 -25.75
C ALA A 52 -8.34 13.42 -24.23
N ARG A 53 -9.41 12.79 -23.69
CA ARG A 53 -9.61 12.73 -22.23
C ARG A 53 -8.63 11.79 -21.54
N ILE A 54 -8.25 10.68 -22.17
CA ILE A 54 -7.23 9.78 -21.64
C ILE A 54 -5.86 10.47 -21.67
N GLU A 55 -5.52 11.19 -22.75
CA GLU A 55 -4.30 11.99 -22.84
C GLU A 55 -4.29 13.12 -21.80
N ALA A 56 -5.39 13.87 -21.65
CA ALA A 56 -5.49 14.89 -20.61
C ALA A 56 -5.41 14.30 -19.19
N ASN A 57 -6.03 13.13 -18.95
CA ASN A 57 -5.91 12.42 -17.68
C ASN A 57 -4.49 11.86 -17.47
N LEU A 58 -3.81 11.44 -18.53
CA LEU A 58 -2.41 11.00 -18.47
C LEU A 58 -1.48 12.17 -18.17
N ASP A 59 -1.70 13.35 -18.76
CA ASP A 59 -0.95 14.56 -18.45
C ASP A 59 -1.16 14.96 -16.99
N ILE A 60 -2.40 14.93 -16.49
CA ILE A 60 -2.70 15.18 -15.07
C ILE A 60 -2.02 14.14 -14.16
N LEU A 61 -2.09 12.85 -14.51
CA LEU A 61 -1.43 11.80 -13.73
C LEU A 61 0.10 11.91 -13.79
N LEU A 62 0.67 12.32 -14.92
CA LEU A 62 2.11 12.54 -15.05
C LEU A 62 2.57 13.75 -14.24
N ASP A 63 1.77 14.82 -14.20
CA ASP A 63 2.03 15.99 -13.34
C ASP A 63 1.89 15.62 -11.86
N GLU A 64 0.86 14.87 -11.46
CA GLU A 64 0.70 14.36 -10.09
C GLU A 64 1.85 13.41 -9.70
N ILE A 65 2.27 12.52 -10.61
CA ILE A 65 3.44 11.65 -10.39
C ILE A 65 4.71 12.48 -10.29
N GLN A 66 4.89 13.53 -11.09
CA GLN A 66 6.03 14.43 -10.98
C GLN A 66 6.02 15.25 -9.69
N GLU A 67 4.85 15.68 -9.23
CA GLU A 67 4.69 16.38 -7.95
C GLU A 67 4.96 15.44 -6.77
N VAL A 68 4.38 14.23 -6.79
CA VAL A 68 4.68 13.16 -5.81
C VAL A 68 6.16 12.79 -5.87
N LYS A 69 6.75 12.71 -7.06
CA LYS A 69 8.18 12.46 -7.21
C LYS A 69 9.02 13.63 -6.72
N ALA A 70 8.59 14.88 -6.90
CA ALA A 70 9.28 16.05 -6.37
C ALA A 70 9.17 16.13 -4.85
N LEU A 71 8.03 15.74 -4.27
CA LEU A 71 7.84 15.58 -2.83
C LEU A 71 8.70 14.44 -2.29
N LEU A 72 8.70 13.30 -2.96
CA LEU A 72 9.60 12.17 -2.67
C LEU A 72 11.06 12.53 -2.89
N ASP A 73 11.40 13.39 -3.85
CA ASP A 73 12.77 13.80 -4.14
C ASP A 73 13.25 14.82 -3.11
N GLN A 74 12.36 15.72 -2.65
CA GLN A 74 12.59 16.59 -1.49
C GLN A 74 12.72 15.78 -0.19
N GLU A 75 11.94 14.72 -0.02
CA GLU A 75 12.11 13.75 1.06
C GLU A 75 13.35 12.89 0.85
N SER A 76 13.77 12.57 -0.38
CA SER A 76 14.91 11.69 -0.71
C SER A 76 16.28 12.29 -0.48
N SER A 77 16.36 13.56 -0.08
CA SER A 77 17.60 14.05 0.55
C SER A 77 17.91 13.30 1.86
N VAL A 78 16.94 12.54 2.41
CA VAL A 78 17.19 11.58 3.47
C VAL A 78 16.20 10.39 3.36
N HIS A 79 16.70 9.15 3.38
CA HIS A 79 16.00 7.86 3.58
C HIS A 79 15.85 6.91 2.39
N THR A 80 16.88 6.06 2.31
CA THR A 80 16.84 4.66 1.90
C THR A 80 15.54 3.97 2.34
N GLN A 81 14.80 3.48 1.35
CA GLN A 81 13.60 2.66 1.47
C GLN A 81 13.81 1.44 2.38
N THR A 82 12.83 1.18 3.25
CA THR A 82 12.70 -0.04 4.04
C THR A 82 12.39 -1.21 3.10
N SER A 83 13.38 -2.06 2.85
CA SER A 83 13.20 -3.33 2.13
C SER A 83 12.28 -4.29 2.91
N PRO A 84 11.54 -5.18 2.22
CA PRO A 84 10.80 -6.27 2.85
C PRO A 84 11.74 -7.14 3.71
N ALA A 85 11.20 -7.79 4.73
CA ALA A 85 11.99 -8.54 5.74
C ALA A 85 13.01 -9.54 5.15
N SER A 86 12.76 -10.10 3.96
CA SER A 86 13.68 -11.01 3.26
C SER A 86 14.89 -10.36 2.57
N ASP A 87 14.88 -9.05 2.31
CA ASP A 87 15.98 -8.33 1.63
C ASP A 87 16.75 -7.40 2.59
N ARG A 88 16.61 -7.61 3.90
CA ARG A 88 17.30 -6.76 4.89
C ARG A 88 18.80 -7.01 4.89
N PRO A 89 19.62 -5.94 5.02
CA PRO A 89 21.04 -6.11 5.25
C PRO A 89 21.26 -6.97 6.51
N PRO A 90 22.18 -7.95 6.48
CA PRO A 90 22.44 -8.83 7.62
C PRO A 90 22.84 -8.04 8.88
N GLU A 91 23.45 -6.87 8.71
CA GLU A 91 23.79 -5.96 9.82
C GLU A 91 22.56 -5.42 10.56
N THR A 92 21.43 -5.21 9.88
CA THR A 92 20.20 -4.72 10.52
C THR A 92 19.60 -5.81 11.40
N ILE A 93 19.62 -7.07 10.94
CA ILE A 93 19.12 -8.23 11.68
C ILE A 93 19.95 -8.44 12.95
N GLN A 94 21.28 -8.42 12.83
CA GLN A 94 22.19 -8.55 13.99
C GLN A 94 21.95 -7.45 15.03
N LYS A 95 21.73 -6.21 14.58
CA LYS A 95 21.42 -5.08 15.48
C LYS A 95 20.07 -5.27 16.15
N LEU A 96 19.06 -5.77 15.45
CA LEU A 96 17.74 -6.06 16.04
C LEU A 96 17.84 -7.14 17.12
N GLU A 97 18.56 -8.22 16.86
CA GLU A 97 18.81 -9.28 17.84
C GLU A 97 19.55 -8.74 19.07
N GLU A 98 20.61 -7.94 18.88
CA GLU A 98 21.34 -7.33 20.00
C GLU A 98 20.45 -6.38 20.82
N ILE A 99 19.63 -5.58 20.15
CA ILE A 99 18.65 -4.70 20.81
C ILE A 99 17.68 -5.54 21.63
N PHE A 100 17.13 -6.60 21.05
CA PHE A 100 16.18 -7.48 21.73
C PHE A 100 16.79 -8.15 22.96
N SER A 101 18.00 -8.71 22.86
CA SER A 101 18.70 -9.30 24.02
C SER A 101 18.88 -8.29 25.15
N ARG A 102 19.25 -7.04 24.83
CA ARG A 102 19.40 -5.98 25.85
C ARG A 102 18.08 -5.56 26.49
N ILE A 103 16.98 -5.55 25.72
CA ILE A 103 15.66 -5.28 26.25
C ILE A 103 15.25 -6.40 27.22
N GLN A 104 15.56 -7.65 26.88
CA GLN A 104 15.29 -8.82 27.71
C GLN A 104 16.05 -8.76 29.05
N ASP A 105 17.33 -8.36 29.03
CA ASP A 105 18.14 -8.19 30.25
C ASP A 105 17.61 -7.10 31.19
N GLN A 106 16.89 -6.11 30.65
CA GLN A 106 16.32 -4.99 31.41
C GLN A 106 14.85 -5.21 31.80
N ALA A 107 14.21 -6.26 31.28
CA ALA A 107 12.82 -6.55 31.57
C ALA A 107 12.67 -6.97 33.04
N THR A 108 11.84 -6.22 33.78
CA THR A 108 11.54 -6.59 35.15
C THR A 108 10.61 -7.79 35.11
N ASN A 109 11.08 -8.95 35.60
CA ASN A 109 10.39 -10.25 35.57
C ASN A 109 10.05 -10.80 34.17
N GLY A 110 10.66 -10.28 33.10
CA GLY A 110 10.48 -10.83 31.75
C GLY A 110 9.11 -10.56 31.10
N GLU A 111 8.32 -9.64 31.67
CA GLU A 111 6.92 -9.45 31.27
C GLU A 111 6.65 -8.10 30.59
N SER A 112 7.17 -6.99 31.13
CA SER A 112 6.98 -5.66 30.54
C SER A 112 8.20 -4.75 30.70
N VAL A 113 8.34 -3.84 29.76
CA VAL A 113 9.45 -2.89 29.64
C VAL A 113 8.88 -1.50 29.36
N LYS A 114 9.36 -0.47 30.05
CA LYS A 114 8.95 0.91 29.73
C LYS A 114 9.63 1.36 28.44
N GLU A 115 8.97 2.22 27.68
CA GLU A 115 9.51 2.81 26.45
C GLU A 115 10.93 3.37 26.62
N GLU A 116 11.23 4.03 27.75
CA GLU A 116 12.57 4.57 28.05
C GLU A 116 13.69 3.52 27.98
N HIS A 117 13.41 2.28 28.36
CA HIS A 117 14.37 1.18 28.31
C HIS A 117 14.56 0.65 26.89
N VAL A 118 13.47 0.56 26.12
CA VAL A 118 13.52 0.21 24.70
C VAL A 118 14.34 1.24 23.93
N GLU A 119 14.08 2.53 24.15
CA GLU A 119 14.88 3.59 23.56
C GLU A 119 16.34 3.54 23.98
N ARG A 120 16.63 3.27 25.26
CA ARG A 120 18.00 3.16 25.75
C ARG A 120 18.75 2.01 25.07
N ALA A 121 18.10 0.86 24.87
CA ALA A 121 18.67 -0.27 24.15
C ALA A 121 18.98 0.09 22.69
N ILE A 122 18.04 0.72 21.98
CA ILE A 122 18.25 1.18 20.60
C ILE A 122 19.36 2.24 20.53
N LYS A 123 19.37 3.22 21.44
CA LYS A 123 20.41 4.27 21.52
C LYS A 123 21.80 3.67 21.65
N HIS A 124 21.94 2.58 22.39
CA HIS A 124 23.22 1.92 22.61
C HIS A 124 23.72 1.17 21.37
N VAL A 125 22.83 0.50 20.62
CA VAL A 125 23.24 -0.37 19.50
C VAL A 125 23.28 0.40 18.16
N ALA A 126 22.28 1.25 17.92
CA ALA A 126 22.09 1.89 16.63
C ALA A 126 22.28 3.42 16.65
N GLY A 127 22.41 4.01 17.84
CA GLY A 127 22.61 5.44 18.02
C GLY A 127 21.33 6.21 18.37
N ALA A 128 21.48 7.48 18.74
CA ALA A 128 20.43 8.27 19.39
C ALA A 128 19.58 9.16 18.45
N ASN A 129 19.67 8.97 17.14
CA ASN A 129 18.86 9.72 16.18
C ASN A 129 17.36 9.35 16.38
N PRO A 130 16.44 10.32 16.58
CA PRO A 130 15.00 10.07 16.73
C PRO A 130 14.41 9.17 15.65
N GLN A 131 14.92 9.28 14.43
CA GLN A 131 14.46 8.45 13.33
C GLN A 131 14.95 7.02 13.41
N THR A 132 16.19 6.82 13.88
CA THR A 132 16.71 5.49 14.18
C THR A 132 15.87 4.82 15.26
N LEU A 133 15.44 5.56 16.29
CA LEU A 133 14.53 5.05 17.32
C LEU A 133 13.20 4.60 16.72
N ARG A 134 12.56 5.45 15.89
CA ARG A 134 11.30 5.12 15.23
C ARG A 134 11.45 3.88 14.33
N ARG A 135 12.50 3.85 13.51
CA ARG A 135 12.78 2.73 12.60
C ARG A 135 12.93 1.41 13.34
N TYR A 136 13.80 1.35 14.35
CA TYR A 136 14.04 0.11 15.09
C TYR A 136 12.84 -0.30 15.95
N LYS A 137 12.05 0.65 16.49
CA LYS A 137 10.75 0.34 17.14
C LYS A 137 9.78 -0.32 16.16
N SER A 138 9.64 0.23 14.95
CA SER A 138 8.81 -0.36 13.90
C SER A 138 9.32 -1.73 13.45
N GLU A 139 10.63 -1.90 13.30
CA GLU A 139 11.24 -3.19 12.93
C GLU A 139 11.04 -4.25 14.04
N LEU A 140 11.14 -3.89 15.32
CA LEU A 140 10.85 -4.80 16.44
C LEU A 140 9.40 -5.30 16.45
N LYS A 141 8.43 -4.43 16.10
CA LYS A 141 7.02 -4.82 15.94
C LYS A 141 6.81 -5.71 14.73
N ALA A 142 7.41 -5.33 13.59
CA ALA A 142 7.28 -6.05 12.33
C ALA A 142 7.88 -7.47 12.39
N GLU A 143 8.84 -7.73 13.28
CA GLU A 143 9.38 -9.07 13.53
C GLU A 143 8.67 -9.82 14.67
N GLY A 144 7.70 -9.20 15.35
CA GLY A 144 7.06 -9.80 16.52
C GLY A 144 7.99 -9.98 17.73
N HIS A 145 9.10 -9.26 17.78
CA HIS A 145 10.03 -9.33 18.92
C HIS A 145 9.54 -8.52 20.12
N ALA A 146 8.84 -7.40 19.89
CA ALA A 146 8.30 -6.60 20.96
C ALA A 146 6.97 -5.96 20.56
N PHE A 147 6.07 -5.88 21.54
CA PHE A 147 4.69 -5.47 21.36
C PHE A 147 4.40 -4.22 22.18
N GLU A 148 4.01 -3.14 21.51
CA GLU A 148 3.64 -1.89 22.15
C GLU A 148 2.16 -1.89 22.58
N ASP A 149 1.93 -1.55 23.85
CA ASP A 149 0.62 -1.21 24.41
C ASP A 149 0.29 0.25 24.08
N PRO A 150 -0.89 0.56 23.51
CA PRO A 150 -1.30 1.94 23.21
C PRO A 150 -1.59 2.83 24.44
N GLY A 151 -1.25 2.40 25.66
CA GLY A 151 -1.37 3.23 26.87
C GLY A 151 -0.38 4.41 26.91
N GLU A 152 -0.67 5.42 27.72
CA GLU A 152 0.27 6.53 28.00
C GLU A 152 0.85 6.43 29.43
N PRO A 153 2.17 6.32 29.62
CA PRO A 153 3.20 6.08 28.61
C PRO A 153 3.16 4.63 28.09
N PRO A 154 3.62 4.38 26.84
CA PRO A 154 3.51 3.05 26.23
C PRO A 154 4.38 2.03 26.94
N LEU A 155 3.77 0.91 27.27
CA LEU A 155 4.45 -0.28 27.80
C LEU A 155 4.77 -1.21 26.63
N TRP A 156 5.91 -1.87 26.72
CA TRP A 156 6.38 -2.83 25.73
C TRP A 156 6.41 -4.22 26.34
N TYR A 157 5.81 -5.18 25.67
CA TYR A 157 5.78 -6.59 26.07
C TYR A 157 6.69 -7.42 25.15
N LEU A 158 7.35 -8.43 25.71
CA LEU A 158 8.20 -9.36 24.94
C LEU A 158 7.49 -10.67 24.60
N LYS A 159 6.25 -10.84 25.08
CA LYS A 159 5.42 -12.03 24.86
C LYS A 159 4.06 -11.60 24.36
N GLU A 160 3.59 -12.25 23.31
CA GLU A 160 2.30 -11.95 22.67
C GLU A 160 1.13 -12.17 23.62
N GLU A 161 1.19 -13.21 24.46
CA GLU A 161 0.15 -13.55 25.44
C GLU A 161 -0.19 -12.40 26.40
N ILE A 162 0.79 -11.58 26.76
CA ILE A 162 0.59 -10.44 27.67
C ILE A 162 -0.15 -9.33 26.93
N LEU A 163 0.22 -9.07 25.68
CA LEU A 163 -0.51 -8.17 24.80
C LEU A 163 -1.95 -8.67 24.61
N PHE A 164 -2.17 -9.96 24.36
CA PHE A 164 -3.50 -10.53 24.11
C PHE A 164 -4.44 -10.37 25.32
N ASN A 165 -3.94 -10.68 26.52
CA ASN A 165 -4.66 -10.45 27.77
C ASN A 165 -5.07 -8.98 27.94
N ARG A 166 -4.23 -8.05 27.49
CA ARG A 166 -4.52 -6.61 27.51
C ARG A 166 -5.54 -6.24 26.44
N LEU A 167 -5.38 -6.75 25.22
CA LEU A 167 -6.23 -6.45 24.07
C LEU A 167 -7.67 -6.86 24.31
N VAL A 168 -7.95 -8.03 24.90
CA VAL A 168 -9.32 -8.45 25.26
C VAL A 168 -10.02 -7.47 26.21
N ARG A 169 -9.26 -6.78 27.07
CA ARG A 169 -9.79 -5.77 27.99
C ARG A 169 -10.03 -4.42 27.33
N THR A 170 -9.60 -4.24 26.08
CA THR A 170 -9.71 -3.00 25.31
C THR A 170 -10.56 -3.21 24.06
N ARG A 171 -11.20 -2.15 23.54
CA ARG A 171 -12.09 -2.26 22.36
C ARG A 171 -11.38 -2.05 21.01
N ASN A 172 -10.05 -1.95 21.00
CA ASN A 172 -9.29 -1.48 19.84
C ASN A 172 -8.39 -2.55 19.21
N THR A 173 -8.81 -3.81 19.30
CA THR A 173 -8.01 -4.99 18.94
C THR A 173 -7.56 -5.01 17.49
N ASP A 174 -8.46 -4.73 16.55
CA ASP A 174 -8.13 -4.75 15.11
C ASP A 174 -7.12 -3.67 14.72
N GLU A 175 -7.23 -2.47 15.31
CA GLU A 175 -6.31 -1.36 15.05
C GLU A 175 -4.90 -1.70 15.52
N VAL A 176 -4.77 -2.27 16.73
CA VAL A 176 -3.46 -2.65 17.28
C VAL A 176 -2.86 -3.83 16.51
N LEU A 177 -3.63 -4.87 16.21
CA LEU A 177 -3.15 -6.07 15.51
C LEU A 177 -2.73 -5.78 14.06
N SER A 178 -3.28 -4.74 13.42
CA SER A 178 -2.88 -4.33 12.07
C SER A 178 -1.41 -3.89 11.94
N GLN A 179 -0.75 -3.58 13.06
CA GLN A 179 0.65 -3.18 13.10
C GLN A 179 1.63 -4.35 13.17
N TYR A 180 1.12 -5.57 13.34
CA TYR A 180 1.92 -6.78 13.52
C TYR A 180 1.76 -7.75 12.35
N PRO A 181 2.69 -8.71 12.19
CA PRO A 181 2.56 -9.77 11.19
C PRO A 181 1.26 -10.57 11.33
N ASN A 182 0.80 -11.14 10.21
CA ASN A 182 -0.43 -11.95 10.18
C ASN A 182 -0.33 -13.17 11.10
N GLU A 183 0.89 -13.65 11.37
CA GLU A 183 1.19 -14.72 12.31
C GLU A 183 0.75 -14.37 13.74
N VAL A 184 0.99 -13.13 14.18
CA VAL A 184 0.57 -12.64 15.50
C VAL A 184 -0.94 -12.54 15.57
N LYS A 185 -1.59 -12.07 14.49
CA LYS A 185 -3.05 -12.02 14.40
C LYS A 185 -3.67 -13.41 14.49
N LYS A 186 -3.09 -14.38 13.77
CA LYS A 186 -3.52 -15.79 13.85
C LYS A 186 -3.31 -16.36 15.25
N SER A 187 -2.16 -16.07 15.88
CA SER A 187 -1.90 -16.51 17.25
C SER A 187 -2.89 -15.90 18.26
N PHE A 188 -3.37 -14.68 18.02
CA PHE A 188 -4.41 -14.06 18.82
C PHE A 188 -5.77 -14.76 18.65
N ASP A 189 -6.15 -15.10 17.41
CA ASP A 189 -7.38 -15.84 17.12
C ASP A 189 -7.35 -17.24 17.76
N ASP A 190 -6.24 -17.98 17.60
CA ASP A 190 -6.02 -19.29 18.21
C ASP A 190 -6.05 -19.21 19.75
N TRP A 191 -5.47 -18.15 20.33
CA TRP A 191 -5.50 -17.88 21.76
C TRP A 191 -6.91 -17.52 22.26
N LEU A 192 -7.70 -16.77 21.49
CA LEU A 192 -9.09 -16.45 21.82
C LEU A 192 -9.96 -17.71 21.84
N GLU A 193 -9.82 -18.60 20.86
CA GLU A 193 -10.54 -19.88 20.82
C GLU A 193 -10.17 -20.76 22.02
N SER A 194 -8.88 -20.81 22.38
CA SER A 194 -8.38 -21.60 23.52
C SER A 194 -8.81 -21.04 24.88
N ASN A 195 -9.01 -19.72 24.99
CA ASN A 195 -9.40 -19.07 26.25
C ASN A 195 -10.90 -18.76 26.34
N GLN A 196 -11.69 -19.09 25.32
CA GLN A 196 -13.14 -18.85 25.29
C GLN A 196 -13.89 -19.57 26.45
N GLU A 197 -13.36 -20.71 26.91
CA GLU A 197 -13.89 -21.44 28.08
C GLU A 197 -13.65 -20.71 29.41
N ILE A 198 -12.60 -19.88 29.51
CA ILE A 198 -12.24 -19.17 30.75
C ILE A 198 -13.09 -17.91 30.96
N TRP A 199 -13.50 -17.25 29.88
CA TRP A 199 -14.26 -15.99 29.94
C TRP A 199 -15.79 -16.17 29.83
N ALA A 200 -16.28 -17.39 29.58
CA ALA A 200 -17.71 -17.73 29.62
C ALA A 200 -18.25 -17.97 31.05
N GLY A 201 -17.36 -18.07 32.07
CA GLY A 201 -17.72 -18.38 33.46
C GLY A 201 -17.93 -17.19 34.40
N ASP A 202 -17.67 -15.96 33.96
CA ASP A 202 -17.74 -14.74 34.82
C ASP A 202 -19.05 -13.93 34.65
N ASN A 203 -20.07 -14.54 34.04
CA ASN A 203 -21.42 -13.97 33.88
C ASN A 203 -22.51 -14.80 34.61
N GLU A 204 -22.25 -15.19 35.86
CA GLU A 204 -23.29 -15.62 36.83
C GLU A 204 -23.31 -14.75 38.08
#